data_AF-A0A926Q1E3-F1
#
_entry.id   AF-A0A926Q1E3-F1
#
_cell.length_a   1.000
_cell.length_b   1.000
_cell.length_c   1.000
_cell.angle_alpha   90.00
_cell.angle_beta   90.00
_cell.angle_gamma   90.00
#
_symmetry.space_group_name_H-M   'P 1'
#
loop_
_entity.id
_entity.type
_entity.pdbx_description
1 polymer ?
#
loop_
_entity_poly.entity_id
_entity_poly.type
_entity_poly.pdbx_seq_one_letter_code
_entity_poly.pdbx_strand_id
1 'polypeptide(L)' 'MGEQFFVAMYGAGADAYNFIRRTGYPRTLARSIEPNPGTFPRSLLIPASETGANENISQKQDLQTQVFWDSGVTNPAN' A
#
# COMPACT_ATOMS: atom_id res chain seq x y z
N MET A 1 -6.50 16.74 -7.72
CA MET A 1 -7.43 15.72 -8.30
C MET A 1 -7.50 14.49 -7.42
N GLY A 2 -6.39 14.02 -6.83
CA GLY A 2 -6.41 12.87 -5.93
C GLY A 2 -7.10 13.10 -4.59
N GLU A 3 -7.17 14.34 -4.10
CA GLU A 3 -7.80 14.70 -2.83
C GLU A 3 -9.31 14.50 -2.88
N GLN A 4 -9.97 15.02 -3.92
CA GLN A 4 -11.41 14.89 -4.11
C GLN A 4 -11.82 13.44 -4.37
N PHE A 5 -10.99 12.69 -5.11
CA PHE A 5 -11.19 11.27 -5.30
C PHE A 5 -11.11 10.51 -3.97
N PHE A 6 -10.11 10.82 -3.14
CA PHE A 6 -9.96 10.18 -1.83
C PHE A 6 -11.11 10.51 -0.86
N VAL A 7 -11.64 11.74 -0.88
CA VAL A 7 -12.85 12.11 -0.13
C VAL A 7 -14.08 11.35 -0.62
N ALA A 8 -14.24 11.21 -1.94
CA ALA A 8 -15.35 10.45 -2.52
C ALA A 8 -15.30 8.94 -2.21
N MET A 9 -14.13 8.41 -1.86
CA MET A 9 -13.92 7.02 -1.46
C MET A 9 -14.18 6.76 0.03
N TYR A 10 -14.87 7.66 0.72
CA TYR A 10 -15.27 7.41 2.10
C TYR A 10 -16.06 6.09 2.20
N GLY A 11 -15.56 5.14 3.00
CA GLY A 11 -16.11 3.78 3.09
C GLY A 11 -15.51 2.75 2.11
N ALA A 12 -14.71 3.18 1.14
CA ALA A 12 -14.06 2.34 0.12
C ALA A 12 -12.52 2.28 0.32
N GLY A 13 -12.08 1.81 1.48
CA GLY A 13 -10.67 1.82 1.88
C GLY A 13 -9.73 1.01 0.97
N ALA A 14 -10.20 -0.11 0.40
CA ALA A 14 -9.41 -0.93 -0.51
C ALA A 14 -9.11 -0.20 -1.82
N ASP A 15 -10.10 0.50 -2.37
CA ASP A 15 -9.92 1.30 -3.58
C ASP A 15 -9.01 2.49 -3.31
N ALA A 16 -9.17 3.14 -2.15
CA ALA A 16 -8.35 4.27 -1.73
C ALA A 16 -6.87 3.85 -1.60
N TYR A 17 -6.62 2.67 -1.01
CA TYR A 17 -5.30 2.04 -0.96
C TYR A 17 -4.72 1.77 -2.37
N ASN A 18 -5.53 1.21 -3.29
CA ASN A 18 -5.11 0.96 -4.66
C ASN A 18 -4.79 2.25 -5.42
N PHE A 19 -5.57 3.31 -5.19
CA PHE A 19 -5.38 4.60 -5.83
C PHE A 19 -4.05 5.24 -5.43
N ILE A 20 -3.70 5.19 -4.15
CA ILE A 20 -2.40 5.67 -3.66
C ILE A 20 -1.27 4.90 -4.35
N ARG A 21 -1.34 3.56 -4.40
CA ARG A 21 -0.29 2.75 -5.05
C ARG A 21 -0.14 3.04 -6.55
N ARG A 22 -1.26 3.26 -7.24
CA ARG A 22 -1.25 3.54 -8.69
C ARG A 22 -0.79 4.97 -9.03
N THR A 23 -1.03 5.95 -8.16
CA THR A 23 -0.88 7.37 -8.53
C THR A 23 0.06 8.18 -7.63
N GLY A 24 0.37 7.71 -6.42
CA GLY A 24 1.10 8.45 -5.40
C GLY A 24 0.34 9.65 -4.81
N TYR A 25 -0.98 9.74 -5.05
CA TYR A 25 -1.85 10.79 -4.51
C TYR A 25 -2.89 10.22 -3.53
N PRO A 26 -3.46 11.06 -2.63
CA PRO A 26 -3.09 12.44 -2.38
C PRO A 26 -1.77 12.57 -1.61
N ARG A 27 -1.04 13.67 -1.82
CA ARG A 27 0.24 13.96 -1.15
C ARG A 27 0.06 14.65 0.21
N THR A 28 -1.19 14.77 0.66
CA THR A 28 -1.60 15.52 1.85
C THR A 28 -2.18 14.63 2.93
N LEU A 29 -2.06 13.30 2.80
CA LEU A 29 -2.47 12.37 3.84
C LEU A 29 -1.65 12.61 5.11
N ALA A 30 -2.29 12.43 6.26
CA ALA A 30 -1.61 12.49 7.54
C ALA A 30 -0.48 11.45 7.58
N ARG A 31 0.69 11.87 8.04
CA ARG A 31 1.87 11.00 8.17
C ARG A 31 1.70 10.05 9.34
N SER A 32 2.46 8.96 9.33
CA SER A 32 2.56 8.09 10.49
C SER A 32 3.11 8.85 11.70
N ILE A 33 2.64 8.48 12.88
CA ILE A 33 3.14 9.01 14.16
C ILE A 33 4.45 8.35 14.62
N GLU A 34 4.80 7.21 14.01
CA GLU A 34 6.03 6.47 14.33
C GLU A 34 7.26 7.26 13.85
N PRO A 35 8.33 7.37 14.66
CA PRO A 35 9.58 8.01 14.27
C PRO A 35 10.18 7.57 12.93
N ASN A 36 10.08 6.27 12.59
CA ASN A 36 10.63 5.71 11.35
C ASN A 36 9.62 4.74 10.70
N PRO A 37 8.55 5.24 10.06
CA PRO A 37 7.47 4.39 9.56
C PRO A 37 7.81 3.69 8.24
N GLY A 38 8.88 4.12 7.56
CA GLY A 38 9.20 3.71 6.20
C GLY A 38 8.21 4.25 5.16
N THR A 39 8.31 3.71 3.95
CA THR A 39 7.47 4.11 2.81
C THR A 39 6.09 3.47 2.87
N PHE A 40 5.10 4.11 2.23
CA PHE A 40 3.73 3.59 2.17
C PHE A 40 3.72 2.14 1.64
N PRO A 41 3.02 1.20 2.29
CA PRO A 41 3.02 -0.20 1.87
C PRO A 41 2.43 -0.35 0.46
N ARG A 42 3.12 -1.14 -0.36
CA ARG A 42 2.77 -1.46 -1.75
C ARG A 42 2.10 -2.83 -1.88
N SER A 43 2.26 -3.70 -0.91
CA SER A 43 1.50 -4.94 -0.81
C SER A 43 1.37 -5.42 0.63
N LEU A 44 0.61 -6.49 0.84
CA LEU A 44 0.46 -7.15 2.14
C LEU A 44 1.22 -8.47 2.13
N LEU A 45 1.61 -8.91 3.32
CA LEU A 45 2.19 -10.23 3.53
C LEU A 45 1.14 -11.31 3.31
N ILE A 46 1.60 -12.47 2.87
CA ILE A 46 0.77 -13.67 2.79
C ILE A 46 0.50 -14.16 4.22
N PRO A 47 -0.72 -14.61 4.56
CA PRO A 47 -1.00 -15.13 5.90
C PRO A 47 -0.05 -16.25 6.30
N ALA A 48 0.41 -16.24 7.56
CA ALA A 48 1.39 -17.21 8.05
C ALA A 48 0.89 -18.67 7.95
N SER A 49 -0.42 -18.88 8.07
CA SER A 49 -1.05 -20.19 7.88
C SER A 49 -0.82 -20.75 6.47
N GLU A 50 -0.88 -19.90 5.44
CA GLU A 50 -0.67 -20.33 4.05
C GLU A 50 0.80 -20.65 3.79
N THR A 51 1.72 -19.79 4.26
CA THR A 51 3.16 -20.01 4.07
C THR A 51 3.68 -21.20 4.89
N GLY A 52 3.05 -21.51 6.03
CA GLY A 52 3.39 -22.67 6.85
C GLY A 52 2.78 -23.98 6.36
N ALA A 53 1.61 -23.92 5.72
CA ALA A 53 0.91 -25.11 5.21
C ALA A 53 1.35 -25.53 3.79
N ASN A 54 1.95 -24.62 3.02
CA ASN A 54 2.35 -24.90 1.64
C ASN A 54 3.80 -24.45 1.38
N GLU A 55 4.71 -25.41 1.29
CA GLU A 55 6.14 -25.19 1.04
C GLU A 55 6.45 -24.55 -0.32
N ASN A 56 5.50 -24.57 -1.27
CA ASN A 56 5.66 -23.92 -2.57
C ASN A 56 5.43 -22.40 -2.51
N ILE A 57 4.91 -21.88 -1.40
CA ILE A 57 4.64 -20.46 -1.22
C ILE A 57 5.80 -19.82 -0.47
N SER A 58 6.56 -18.98 -1.16
CA SER A 58 7.57 -18.12 -0.53
C SER A 58 6.94 -16.81 -0.05
N GLN A 59 7.30 -16.40 1.17
CA GLN A 59 6.84 -15.16 1.78
C GLN A 59 7.56 -13.94 1.17
N LYS A 60 6.88 -12.79 1.16
CA LYS A 60 7.48 -11.50 0.82
C LYS A 60 8.39 -11.02 1.94
N GLN A 61 9.54 -10.43 1.59
CA GLN A 61 10.47 -9.91 2.60
C GLN A 61 9.93 -8.65 3.29
N ASP A 62 9.10 -7.88 2.59
CA ASP A 62 8.58 -6.60 3.05
C ASP A 62 7.20 -6.29 2.46
N LEU A 63 6.67 -5.13 2.84
CA LEU A 63 5.46 -4.56 2.27
C LEU A 63 5.72 -3.68 1.04
N GLN A 64 6.97 -3.55 0.57
CA GLN A 64 7.37 -2.65 -0.52
C GLN A 64 7.36 -3.33 -1.90
N THR A 65 7.28 -4.65 -1.91
CA THR A 65 7.15 -5.44 -3.14
C THR A 65 5.93 -4.98 -3.96
N GLN A 66 6.16 -4.60 -5.22
CA GLN A 66 5.14 -4.14 -6.16
C GLN A 66 4.22 -5.28 -6.62
N VAL A 67 2.96 -4.94 -6.91
CA VAL A 67 2.02 -5.82 -7.61
C VAL A 67 2.03 -5.50 -9.10
N PHE A 68 1.58 -6.43 -9.94
CA PHE A 68 1.76 -6.33 -11.40
C PHE A 68 1.21 -5.05 -12.06
N TRP A 69 0.18 -4.43 -11.48
CA TRP A 69 -0.44 -3.20 -11.98
C TRP A 69 0.04 -1.92 -11.27
N ASP A 70 0.87 -2.05 -10.23
CA ASP A 70 1.47 -0.91 -9.53
C ASP A 70 2.44 -0.21 -10.48
N SER A 71 2.20 1.09 -10.73
CA SER A 71 2.97 1.92 -11.65
C SER A 71 4.32 2.37 -11.09
N GLY A 72 4.62 2.03 -9.83
CA GLY A 72 5.87 2.40 -9.21
C GLY A 72 5.92 3.82 -8.67
N VAL A 73 4.83 4.58 -8.70
CA VAL A 73 4.82 5.96 -8.22
C VAL A 73 4.85 6.00 -6.69
N THR A 74 5.89 6.60 -6.12
CA THR A 74 6.02 6.80 -4.66
C THR A 74 5.43 8.14 -4.26
N ASN A 75 4.65 8.15 -3.18
CA ASN A 75 4.17 9.39 -2.58
C ASN A 75 5.34 10.08 -1.85
N PRO A 76 5.76 11.30 -2.25
CA PRO A 76 6.90 12.00 -1.65
C PRO A 76 6.62 12.54 -0.23
N ALA A 77 5.37 12.44 0.25
CA ALA A 77 5.00 12.88 1.59
C ALA A 77 5.20 11.80 2.67
N ASN A 78 5.63 10.60 2.29
CA ASN A 78 6.07 9.56 3.22
C ASN A 78 7.58 9.57 3.37
#